data_AF-A0A5E4QD48-F1
#
_entry.id   AF-A0A5E4QD48-F1
#
_cell.length_a   1.000
_cell.length_b   1.000
_cell.length_c   1.000
_cell.angle_alpha   90.00
_cell.angle_beta   90.00
_cell.angle_gamma   90.00
#
_symmetry.space_group_name_H-M   'P 1'
#
loop_
_entity.id
_entity.type
_entity.pdbx_description
1 polymer ?
#
loop_
_entity_poly.entity_id
_entity_poly.type
_entity_poly.pdbx_seq_one_letter_code
_entity_poly.pdbx_strand_id
1 'polypeptide(L)' 'MILVFLWIHFCLQYASNYEFGYRVRDTESGNYYGHSEAKRDKRTHGNYHVLLPDGRLQKVVYQAGPSGYHADISYEN' A
#
# COMPACT_ATOMS: atom_id res chain seq x y z
N MET A 1 -10.41 43.34 10.61
CA MET A 1 -10.96 42.32 9.69
C MET A 1 -9.83 41.74 8.83
N ILE A 2 -8.97 40.88 9.40
CA ILE A 2 -7.99 39.97 8.75
C ILE A 2 -7.58 38.97 9.85
N LEU A 3 -8.44 38.03 10.25
CA LEU A 3 -8.03 36.97 11.20
C LEU A 3 -8.82 35.65 11.00
N VAL A 4 -9.79 35.61 10.08
CA VAL A 4 -10.61 34.42 9.78
C VAL A 4 -10.04 33.60 8.61
N PHE A 5 -9.17 34.18 7.77
CA PHE A 5 -8.68 33.53 6.54
C PHE A 5 -7.41 32.67 6.71
N LEU A 6 -6.66 32.83 7.82
CA LEU A 6 -5.39 32.13 8.04
C LEU A 6 -5.56 30.73 8.68
N TRP A 7 -6.72 30.44 9.26
CA TRP A 7 -7.00 29.17 9.95
C TRP A 7 -7.62 28.08 9.06
N ILE A 8 -8.17 28.41 7.88
CA ILE A 8 -8.85 27.43 7.01
C ILE A 8 -7.85 26.57 6.20
N HIS A 9 -6.66 27.09 5.88
CA HIS A 9 -5.66 26.33 5.11
C HIS A 9 -4.92 25.26 5.93
N PHE A 10 -4.96 25.30 7.26
CA PHE A 10 -4.24 24.35 8.11
C PHE A 10 -5.09 23.14 8.54
N CYS A 11 -6.40 23.15 8.26
CA CYS A 11 -7.36 22.17 8.79
C CYS A 11 -7.49 20.86 7.96
N LEU A 12 -6.59 20.55 7.02
CA LEU A 12 -6.74 19.37 6.13
C LEU A 12 -5.64 18.31 6.23
N GLN A 13 -4.68 18.42 7.15
CA GLN A 13 -3.60 17.44 7.26
C GLN A 13 -3.78 16.47 8.44
N TYR A 14 -5.00 15.94 8.63
CA TYR A 14 -5.24 14.76 9.46
C TYR A 14 -5.22 13.51 8.57
N ALA A 15 -4.13 13.30 7.84
CA ALA A 15 -3.91 11.98 7.26
C ALA A 15 -3.49 11.05 8.39
N SER A 16 -4.45 10.28 8.93
CA SER A 16 -4.16 9.25 9.92
C SER A 16 -3.14 8.28 9.32
N ASN A 17 -1.94 8.26 9.90
CA ASN A 17 -0.90 7.31 9.55
C ASN A 17 -1.38 5.92 9.96
N TYR A 18 -1.18 4.94 9.09
CA TYR A 18 -1.52 3.55 9.41
C TYR A 18 -0.47 2.61 8.83
N GLU A 19 -0.49 1.40 9.35
CA GLU A 19 0.31 0.29 8.85
C GLU A 19 -0.44 -1.00 9.14
N PHE A 20 -0.56 -1.85 8.12
CA PHE A 20 -1.15 -3.18 8.26
C PHE A 20 -0.47 -4.17 7.33
N GLY A 21 -0.66 -5.45 7.64
CA GLY A 21 -0.29 -6.51 6.73
C GLY A 21 -0.80 -7.86 7.19
N TYR A 22 -0.88 -8.78 6.25
CA TYR A 22 -1.22 -10.17 6.49
C TYR A 22 -0.45 -11.08 5.53
N ARG A 23 -0.35 -12.34 5.92
CA ARG A 23 0.25 -13.40 5.10
C ARG A 23 -0.52 -14.69 5.32
N VAL A 24 -0.89 -15.34 4.23
CA VAL A 24 -1.46 -16.67 4.20
C VAL A 24 -0.39 -17.61 3.64
N ARG A 25 -0.11 -18.66 4.41
CA ARG A 25 0.74 -19.77 3.99
C ARG A 25 0.05 -21.05 4.42
N ASP A 26 -0.67 -21.65 3.48
CA ASP A 26 -1.33 -22.92 3.70
C ASP A 26 -0.66 -24.00 2.84
N THR A 27 -0.06 -24.97 3.51
CA THR A 27 0.64 -26.08 2.87
C THR A 27 -0.31 -27.12 2.27
N GLU A 28 -1.53 -27.24 2.78
CA GLU A 28 -2.49 -28.25 2.31
C GLU A 28 -3.12 -27.82 0.98
N SER A 29 -3.61 -26.59 0.90
CA SER A 29 -4.17 -26.03 -0.35
C SER A 29 -3.11 -25.49 -1.32
N GLY A 30 -1.86 -25.33 -0.87
CA GLY A 30 -0.80 -24.67 -1.65
C GLY A 30 -0.95 -23.15 -1.75
N ASN A 31 -1.90 -22.55 -1.01
CA ASN A 31 -2.14 -21.11 -1.03
C ASN A 31 -0.99 -20.35 -0.36
N TYR A 32 -0.37 -19.46 -1.12
CA TYR A 32 0.65 -18.55 -0.62
C TYR A 32 0.43 -17.14 -1.18
N TYR A 33 0.00 -16.22 -0.32
CA TYR A 33 -0.20 -14.83 -0.69
C TYR A 33 -0.13 -13.92 0.54
N GLY A 34 0.04 -12.62 0.31
CA GLY A 34 0.04 -11.65 1.39
C GLY A 34 0.11 -10.23 0.89
N HIS A 35 -0.16 -9.32 1.81
CA HIS A 35 -0.25 -7.89 1.54
C HIS A 35 0.33 -7.15 2.74
N SER A 36 1.09 -6.10 2.50
CA SER A 36 1.42 -5.11 3.52
C SER A 36 1.32 -3.72 2.92
N GLU A 37 0.85 -2.77 3.71
CA GLU A 37 0.70 -1.39 3.33
C GLU A 37 0.96 -0.47 4.53
N ALA A 38 1.69 0.61 4.29
CA ALA A 38 1.79 1.70 5.23
C ALA A 38 1.49 3.03 4.55
N LYS A 39 0.75 3.87 5.27
CA LYS A 39 0.49 5.25 4.88
C LYS A 39 1.20 6.18 5.85
N ARG A 40 1.90 7.14 5.28
CA ARG A 40 2.49 8.28 5.97
C ARG A 40 2.07 9.55 5.25
N ASP A 41 1.34 10.43 5.93
CA ASP A 41 0.77 11.64 5.36
C ASP A 41 -0.07 11.35 4.10
N LYS A 42 0.32 11.94 2.96
CA LYS A 42 -0.34 11.77 1.66
C LYS A 42 0.25 10.64 0.82
N ARG A 43 1.19 9.86 1.35
CA ARG A 43 1.88 8.79 0.63
C ARG A 43 1.55 7.43 1.25
N THR A 44 1.22 6.49 0.40
CA THR A 44 1.01 5.08 0.75
C THR A 44 2.04 4.26 -0.01
N HIS A 45 2.69 3.32 0.66
CA HIS A 45 3.52 2.31 0.03
C HIS A 45 3.03 0.94 0.45
N GLY A 46 3.08 -0.03 -0.45
CA GLY A 46 2.67 -1.39 -0.14
C GLY A 46 3.28 -2.41 -1.07
N ASN A 47 3.11 -3.66 -0.69
CA ASN A 47 3.45 -4.80 -1.52
C ASN A 47 2.39 -5.88 -1.39
N TYR A 48 2.11 -6.54 -2.51
CA TYR A 48 1.26 -7.72 -2.61
C TYR A 48 2.07 -8.85 -3.24
N HIS A 49 1.84 -10.09 -2.80
CA HIS A 49 2.37 -11.27 -3.47
C HIS A 49 1.34 -12.38 -3.54
N VAL A 50 1.42 -13.18 -4.60
CA VAL A 50 0.59 -14.38 -4.79
C VAL A 50 1.39 -15.43 -5.56
N LEU A 51 1.34 -16.66 -5.08
CA LEU A 51 1.83 -17.83 -5.80
C LEU A 51 0.80 -18.21 -6.88
N LEU A 52 1.24 -18.19 -8.13
CA LEU A 52 0.40 -18.51 -9.28
C LEU A 52 0.33 -20.03 -9.49
N PRO A 53 -0.72 -20.53 -10.19
CA PRO A 53 -0.85 -21.96 -10.50
C PRO A 53 0.29 -22.52 -11.36
N ASP A 54 1.04 -21.67 -12.06
CA ASP A 54 2.22 -22.05 -12.84
C ASP A 54 3.52 -22.13 -12.00
N GLY A 55 3.42 -21.93 -10.68
CA GLY A 55 4.53 -21.98 -9.73
C GLY A 55 5.28 -20.65 -9.56
N ARG A 56 4.99 -19.63 -10.37
CA ARG A 56 5.65 -18.32 -10.25
C ARG A 56 5.11 -17.54 -9.07
N LEU A 57 5.99 -16.84 -8.36
CA LEU A 57 5.60 -15.86 -7.37
C LEU A 57 5.46 -14.49 -8.04
N GLN A 58 4.22 -14.03 -8.22
CA GLN A 58 3.98 -12.65 -8.63
C GLN A 58 4.15 -11.74 -7.41
N LYS A 59 4.97 -10.69 -7.55
CA LYS A 59 5.12 -9.62 -6.57
C LYS A 59 4.77 -8.28 -7.18
N VAL A 60 3.96 -7.51 -6.48
CA VAL A 60 3.60 -6.14 -6.83
C VAL A 60 4.10 -5.24 -5.72
N VAL A 61 4.97 -4.28 -6.04
CA VAL A 61 5.38 -3.22 -5.12
C VAL A 61 4.79 -1.92 -5.64
N TYR A 62 4.11 -1.15 -4.80
CA TYR A 62 3.43 0.05 -5.24
C TYR A 62 3.62 1.23 -4.30
N GLN A 63 3.47 2.42 -4.88
CA GLN A 63 3.39 3.69 -4.18
C GLN A 63 2.21 4.50 -4.72
N ALA A 64 1.40 5.04 -3.82
CA ALA A 64 0.28 5.92 -4.13
C ALA A 64 0.46 7.26 -3.41
N GLY A 65 0.16 8.36 -4.08
CA GLY A 65 0.20 9.68 -3.46
C GLY A 65 -0.22 10.79 -4.40
N PRO A 66 0.19 12.04 -4.15
CA PRO A 66 -0.19 13.19 -5.00
C PRO A 66 0.24 13.05 -6.47
N SER A 67 1.27 12.25 -6.75
CA SER A 67 1.76 11.95 -8.10
C SER A 67 1.04 10.79 -8.79
N GLY A 68 -0.03 10.26 -8.21
CA GLY A 68 -0.76 9.10 -8.72
C GLY A 68 -0.30 7.77 -8.12
N TYR A 69 -0.76 6.68 -8.74
CA TYR A 69 -0.44 5.30 -8.38
C TYR A 69 0.64 4.76 -9.32
N HIS A 70 1.73 4.26 -8.75
CA HIS A 70 2.87 3.67 -9.47
C HIS A 70 3.11 2.27 -8.91
N ALA A 71 3.25 1.27 -9.78
CA ALA A 71 3.48 -0.11 -9.35
C ALA A 71 4.51 -0.80 -10.25
N ASP A 72 5.39 -1.55 -9.61
CA ASP A 72 6.36 -2.45 -10.22
C ASP A 72 5.89 -3.89 -10.00
N ILE A 73 5.80 -4.65 -11.09
CA ILE A 73 5.35 -6.05 -11.08
C ILE A 73 6.53 -6.93 -11.48
N SER A 74 6.82 -7.93 -10.67
CA SER A 74 7.88 -8.92 -10.93
C SER A 74 7.34 -10.34 -10.74
N TYR A 75 8.02 -11.28 -11.39
CA TYR A 75 7.72 -12.71 -11.34
C TYR A 75 9.01 -13.45 -10.99
N GLU A 76 8.97 -14.29 -9.95
CA GLU A 76 10.11 -15.10 -9.49
C GLU A 76 9.79 -16.60 -9.60
N ASN A 77 10.83 -17.42 -9.81
CA ASN A 77 10.78 -18.89 -9.87
C ASN A 77 11.54 -19.51 -8.71
#